data_AF-A0A382NU89-F1
#
_entry.id   AF-A0A382NU89-F1
#
_cell.length_a   1.000
_cell.length_b   1.000
_cell.length_c   1.000
_cell.angle_alpha   90.00
_cell.angle_beta   90.00
_cell.angle_gamma   90.00
#
_symmetry.space_group_name_H-M   'P 1'
#
loop_
_entity.id
_entity.type
_entity.pdbx_description
1 polymer ?
#
loop_
_entity_poly.entity_id
_entity_poly.type
_entity_poly.pdbx_seq_one_letter_code
_entity_poly.pdbx_strand_id
1 'polypeptide(L)'
;MNKSYYLETYGCQMNVADSELIEGMLSEEGYTPIREMSKADAIFVNTCAIREHAEAKVHSRLGLFNKVKRDNPSVIIGVLGCMAQNLKDDL
;
A
#
# COMPACT_ATOMS: atom_id res chain seq x y z
N MET A 1 -18.18 11.57 -6.42
CA MET A 1 -16.88 11.89 -5.80
C MET A 1 -15.94 10.77 -6.16
N ASN A 2 -14.84 11.07 -6.85
CA ASN A 2 -13.82 10.06 -7.14
C ASN A 2 -13.03 9.83 -5.85
N LYS A 3 -12.91 8.57 -5.43
CA LYS A 3 -12.08 8.22 -4.27
C LYS A 3 -10.62 8.37 -4.64
N SER A 4 -9.77 8.59 -3.66
CA SER A 4 -8.33 8.81 -3.84
C SER A 4 -7.53 7.65 -3.26
N TYR A 5 -6.38 7.33 -3.86
CA TYR A 5 -5.49 6.31 -3.33
C TYR A 5 -4.03 6.76 -3.31
N TYR A 6 -3.29 6.23 -2.35
CA TYR A 6 -1.85 6.37 -2.23
C TYR A 6 -1.22 4.97 -2.33
N LEU A 7 -0.25 4.79 -3.21
CA LEU A 7 0.45 3.52 -3.41
C LEU A 7 1.96 3.71 -3.21
N GLU A 8 2.56 2.91 -2.35
CA GLU A 8 4.01 2.80 -2.19
C GLU A 8 4.53 1.47 -2.71
N THR A 9 5.60 1.54 -3.48
CA THR A 9 6.24 0.36 -4.05
C THR A 9 7.64 0.19 -3.48
N TYR A 10 7.91 -0.98 -2.91
CA TYR A 10 9.24 -1.39 -2.45
C TYR A 10 9.60 -2.75 -3.06
N GLY A 11 10.88 -2.98 -3.33
CA GLY A 11 11.37 -4.29 -3.76
C GLY A 11 12.02 -4.25 -5.13
N CYS A 12 11.48 -5.00 -6.08
CA CYS A 12 12.10 -5.28 -7.38
C CYS A 12 11.26 -4.77 -8.56
N GLN A 13 11.76 -4.99 -9.78
CA GLN A 13 11.06 -4.62 -11.01
C GLN A 13 9.68 -5.28 -11.13
N MET A 14 9.48 -6.48 -10.55
CA MET A 14 8.16 -7.10 -10.50
C MET A 14 7.17 -6.27 -9.69
N ASN A 15 7.58 -5.72 -8.53
CA ASN A 15 6.69 -4.86 -7.74
C ASN A 15 6.33 -3.57 -8.49
N VAL A 16 7.24 -3.04 -9.31
CA VAL A 16 6.95 -1.88 -10.18
C VAL A 16 5.88 -2.25 -11.21
N ALA A 17 6.08 -3.36 -11.94
CA ALA A 17 5.11 -3.86 -12.91
C ALA A 17 3.74 -4.17 -12.25
N ASP A 18 3.75 -4.83 -11.10
CA ASP A 18 2.54 -5.10 -10.32
C ASP A 18 1.84 -3.81 -9.90
N SER A 19 2.62 -2.77 -9.56
CA SER A 19 2.06 -1.47 -9.18
C SER A 19 1.36 -0.80 -10.35
N GLU A 20 1.93 -0.84 -11.56
CA GLU A 20 1.28 -0.33 -12.77
C GLU A 20 -0.07 -1.04 -13.03
N LEU A 21 -0.13 -2.36 -12.82
CA LEU A 21 -1.37 -3.13 -12.93
C LEU A 21 -2.40 -2.71 -11.87
N ILE A 22 -1.97 -2.55 -10.61
CA ILE A 22 -2.83 -2.10 -9.50
C ILE A 22 -3.37 -0.69 -9.79
N GLU A 23 -2.53 0.23 -10.25
CA GLU A 23 -2.93 1.60 -10.61
C GLU A 23 -3.96 1.61 -11.74
N GLY A 24 -3.80 0.75 -12.75
CA GLY A 24 -4.77 0.54 -13.82
C GLY A 24 -6.13 0.08 -13.29
N MET A 25 -6.15 -0.97 -12.46
CA MET A 25 -7.39 -1.48 -11.86
C MET A 25 -8.08 -0.43 -10.98
N LEU A 26 -7.32 0.31 -10.16
CA LEU A 26 -7.87 1.38 -9.34
C LEU A 26 -8.46 2.50 -10.18
N SER A 27 -7.81 2.85 -11.29
CA SER A 27 -8.34 3.84 -12.24
C SER A 27 -9.64 3.39 -12.89
N GLU A 28 -9.76 2.11 -13.26
CA GLU A 28 -11.00 1.53 -13.81
C GLU A 28 -12.16 1.59 -12.81
N GLU A 29 -11.87 1.38 -11.52
CA GLU A 29 -12.82 1.51 -10.40
C GLU A 29 -13.08 2.98 -9.99
N GLY A 30 -12.53 3.96 -10.71
CA GLY A 30 -12.78 5.38 -10.50
C GLY A 30 -11.99 6.01 -9.35
N TYR A 31 -10.92 5.35 -8.88
CA TYR A 31 -9.98 5.93 -7.93
C TYR A 31 -8.95 6.82 -8.64
N THR A 32 -8.43 7.81 -7.91
CA THR A 32 -7.46 8.78 -8.42
C THR A 32 -6.20 8.77 -7.57
N PRO A 33 -4.98 8.72 -8.15
CA PRO A 33 -3.77 8.72 -7.35
C PRO A 33 -3.56 10.07 -6.64
N ILE A 34 -3.09 10.03 -5.40
CA ILE A 34 -2.70 11.22 -4.63
C ILE A 34 -1.29 11.04 -4.06
N ARG A 35 -0.55 12.14 -3.91
CA ARG A 35 0.80 12.14 -3.30
C ARG A 35 0.79 12.25 -1.78
N GLU A 36 -0.28 12.81 -1.24
CA GLU A 36 -0.41 13.07 0.19
C GLU A 36 -1.21 11.94 0.85
N MET A 37 -0.50 11.01 1.48
CA MET A 37 -1.07 9.84 2.14
C MET A 37 -2.15 10.19 3.19
N SER A 38 -2.00 11.29 3.92
CA SER A 38 -2.97 11.74 4.94
C SER A 38 -4.34 12.14 4.36
N LYS A 39 -4.43 12.36 3.05
CA LYS A 39 -5.67 12.73 2.35
C LYS A 39 -6.26 11.58 1.53
N ALA A 40 -5.63 10.42 1.51
CA ALA A 40 -6.07 9.29 0.70
C ALA A 40 -7.29 8.58 1.34
N ASP A 41 -8.18 8.07 0.50
CA ASP A 41 -9.27 7.18 0.91
C ASP A 41 -8.81 5.71 1.01
N ALA A 42 -7.75 5.35 0.27
CA ALA A 42 -7.08 4.06 0.34
C ALA A 42 -5.55 4.23 0.32
N ILE A 43 -4.84 3.42 1.11
CA ILE A 43 -3.39 3.42 1.23
C ILE A 43 -2.89 2.00 1.00
N PHE A 44 -1.97 1.82 0.06
CA PHE A 44 -1.40 0.54 -0.30
C PHE A 44 0.12 0.56 -0.20
N VAL A 45 0.70 -0.55 0.25
CA VAL A 45 2.15 -0.80 0.16
C VAL A 45 2.38 -2.11 -0.56
N ASN A 46 2.95 -2.06 -1.77
CA ASN A 46 3.36 -3.22 -2.55
C ASN A 46 4.84 -3.53 -2.27
N THR A 47 5.12 -4.70 -1.70
CA THR A 47 6.46 -5.03 -1.22
C THR A 47 6.87 -6.49 -1.44
N CYS A 48 8.17 -6.69 -1.61
CA CYS A 48 8.78 -8.00 -1.84
C CYS A 48 9.22 -8.67 -0.53
N ALA A 49 9.17 -9.99 -0.46
CA ALA A 49 9.57 -10.78 0.72
C ALA A 49 11.07 -11.13 0.76
N ILE A 50 11.76 -11.11 -0.39
CA ILE A 50 13.09 -11.72 -0.52
C ILE A 50 14.25 -10.77 -0.18
N ARG A 51 13.95 -9.50 0.14
CA ARG A 51 14.97 -8.49 0.44
C ARG A 51 15.20 -8.45 1.95
N GLU A 52 16.46 -8.41 2.35
CA GLU A 52 16.85 -8.14 3.73
C GLU A 52 16.19 -6.84 4.22
N HIS A 53 15.66 -6.85 5.45
CA HIS A 53 14.92 -5.76 6.08
C HIS A 53 13.58 -5.34 5.45
N ALA A 54 13.05 -6.08 4.47
CA ALA A 54 11.74 -5.75 3.89
C ALA A 54 10.61 -5.80 4.94
N GLU A 55 10.65 -6.77 5.86
CA GLU A 55 9.66 -6.95 6.92
C GLU A 55 9.68 -5.77 7.90
N ALA A 56 10.86 -5.43 8.44
CA ALA A 56 11.03 -4.28 9.33
C ALA A 56 10.53 -2.98 8.68
N LYS A 57 10.74 -2.83 7.36
CA LYS A 57 10.23 -1.69 6.62
C LYS A 57 8.70 -1.68 6.55
N VAL A 58 8.06 -2.82 6.27
CA VAL A 58 6.60 -2.94 6.28
C VAL A 58 6.03 -2.58 7.64
N HIS A 59 6.56 -3.11 8.74
CA HIS A 59 6.09 -2.76 10.08
C HIS A 59 6.24 -1.27 10.38
N SER A 60 7.37 -0.66 10.00
CA SER A 60 7.57 0.79 10.15
C SER A 60 6.52 1.60 9.38
N ARG A 61 6.21 1.21 8.14
CA ARG A 61 5.17 1.86 7.32
C ARG A 61 3.77 1.66 7.89
N LEU A 62 3.43 0.45 8.34
CA LEU A 62 2.16 0.17 8.99
C LEU A 62 1.97 1.00 10.27
N GLY A 63 3.04 1.26 11.02
CA GLY A 63 3.00 2.19 12.15
C GLY A 63 2.57 3.61 11.74
N LEU A 64 3.04 4.10 10.59
CA LEU A 64 2.63 5.39 10.04
C LEU A 64 1.19 5.35 9.51
N PHE A 65 0.80 4.27 8.82
CA PHE A 65 -0.56 4.13 8.28
C PHE A 65 -1.59 4.04 9.41
N ASN A 66 -1.26 3.36 10.50
CA ASN A 66 -2.10 3.30 11.70
C ASN A 66 -2.33 4.68 12.32
N LYS A 67 -1.38 5.62 12.19
CA LYS A 67 -1.61 7.01 12.59
C LYS A 67 -2.67 7.67 11.71
N VAL A 68 -2.58 7.50 10.39
CA VAL A 68 -3.59 8.02 9.45
C VAL A 68 -4.96 7.39 9.70
N LYS A 69 -5.04 6.08 9.97
CA LYS A 69 -6.29 5.37 10.30
C LYS A 69 -6.95 5.89 11.58
N ARG A 70 -6.15 6.33 12.58
CA ARG A 70 -6.71 6.95 13.78
C ARG A 70 -7.39 8.29 13.48
N ASP A 71 -6.78 9.09 12.60
CA ASP A 71 -7.30 10.40 12.22
C ASP A 71 -8.47 10.26 11.20
N ASN A 72 -8.43 9.23 10.37
CA ASN A 72 -9.48 8.87 9.42
C ASN A 72 -9.81 7.35 9.50
N PRO A 73 -10.74 6.96 10.38
CA PRO A 73 -11.14 5.54 10.55
C PRO A 73 -11.72 4.90 9.30
N SER A 74 -12.16 5.67 8.31
CA SER A 74 -12.72 5.13 7.06
C SER A 74 -11.67 4.76 6.01
N VAL A 75 -10.40 5.20 6.18
CA VAL A 75 -9.34 4.90 5.21
C VAL A 75 -9.09 3.40 5.10
N ILE A 76 -8.98 2.89 3.87
CA ILE A 76 -8.63 1.49 3.61
C ILE A 76 -7.10 1.38 3.62
N ILE A 77 -6.54 0.37 4.29
CA ILE A 77 -5.09 0.09 4.28
C ILE A 77 -4.89 -1.33 3.75
N GLY A 78 -3.98 -1.50 2.79
CA GLY A 78 -3.63 -2.80 2.23
C GLY A 78 -2.13 -3.01 2.09
N VAL A 79 -1.66 -4.22 2.38
CA VAL A 79 -0.31 -4.70 2.08
C VAL A 79 -0.42 -5.65 0.90
N LEU A 80 0.41 -5.43 -0.12
CA LEU A 80 0.40 -6.14 -1.40
C LEU A 80 1.78 -6.75 -1.69
N GLY A 81 1.83 -7.62 -2.69
CA GLY A 81 3.06 -8.30 -3.13
C GLY A 81 3.42 -9.51 -2.27
N CYS A 82 4.57 -10.12 -2.55
CA CYS A 82 4.99 -11.37 -1.91
C CYS A 82 5.05 -11.25 -0.38
N MET A 83 5.38 -10.08 0.17
CA MET A 83 5.45 -9.92 1.62
C MET A 83 4.08 -10.07 2.29
N ALA A 84 3.00 -9.64 1.64
CA ALA A 84 1.65 -9.83 2.17
C ALA A 84 1.31 -11.31 2.38
N GLN A 85 1.85 -12.19 1.53
CA GLN A 85 1.69 -13.63 1.68
C GLN A 85 2.54 -14.21 2.83
N ASN A 86 3.73 -13.65 3.04
CA ASN A 86 4.65 -14.12 4.08
C ASN A 86 4.19 -13.70 5.48
N LEU A 87 3.69 -12.47 5.63
CA LEU A 87 3.27 -11.91 6.91
C LEU A 87 1.79 -12.12 7.22
N LYS A 88 1.10 -13.00 6.47
CA LYS A 88 -0.35 -13.15 6.56
C LYS A 88 -0.84 -13.47 7.98
N ASP A 89 -0.05 -14.23 8.74
CA ASP A 89 -0.38 -14.65 10.09
C ASP A 89 0.26 -13.77 11.18
N ASP A 90 1.10 -12.79 10.79
CA ASP A 90 1.91 -11.94 11.67
C ASP A 90 1.45 -10.45 11.68
N LEU A 91 0.45 -10.09 10.87
CA LEU A 91 -0.13 -8.73 10.73
C LEU A 91 -1.57 -8.65 11.22
#